data_AF-A0A812JPV4-F1
#
_entry.id   AF-A0A812JPV4-F1
#
_cell.length_a   1.000
_cell.length_b   1.000
_cell.length_c   1.000
_cell.angle_alpha   90.00
_cell.angle_beta   90.00
_cell.angle_gamma   90.00
#
_symmetry.space_group_name_H-M   'P 1'
#
loop_
_entity.id
_entity.type
_entity.pdbx_description
1 polymer ?
#
loop_
_entity_poly.entity_id
_entity_poly.type
_entity_poly.pdbx_seq_one_letter_code
_entity_poly.pdbx_strand_id
1 'polypeptide(L)'
;MDPAEVEIISVLIESQKVLCLRIASESPLIGQAAHILDGCLAHLQMGSSRMEAEETDVSKQFLPLFREVGVWPEVKNVSLLELEGPEGTRAIGAGSNIKTRRRSAWLAMALALVVSAGRRGHNPHQLTRLLSDWDGLHTLATRAWHVMCNQKPAFNAEASEGAAQEPPSEAGRHSRRQERGPGPHPSGRWRNGQVAEEGIPSGATCTQGVGMASEFHQPEPEPVSMQVSSVLPPTPTWEDNFDFAVGLYPGLVSNATRVLVFNDPMGVEEC
;
A
#
# COMPACT_ATOMS: atom_id res chain seq x y z
N MET A 1 -16.66 14.08 9.21
CA MET A 1 -15.31 14.45 8.73
C MET A 1 -15.47 15.67 7.83
N ASP A 2 -14.77 16.75 8.14
CA ASP A 2 -14.86 17.99 7.37
C ASP A 2 -14.19 17.77 5.99
N PRO A 3 -14.83 18.09 4.86
CA PRO A 3 -14.21 17.95 3.53
C PRO A 3 -12.87 18.70 3.39
N ALA A 4 -12.61 19.71 4.21
CA ALA A 4 -11.34 20.45 4.22
C ALA A 4 -10.16 19.66 4.83
N GLU A 5 -10.43 18.53 5.49
CA GLU A 5 -9.45 17.81 6.29
C GLU A 5 -8.62 16.82 5.45
N VAL A 6 -9.24 16.20 4.44
CA VAL A 6 -8.61 15.23 3.56
C VAL A 6 -8.98 15.51 2.11
N GLU A 7 -7.95 15.72 1.31
CA GLU A 7 -8.07 15.99 -0.12
C GLU A 7 -7.42 14.85 -0.90
N ILE A 8 -8.12 14.39 -1.93
CA ILE A 8 -7.75 13.21 -2.72
C ILE A 8 -7.80 13.60 -4.19
N ILE A 9 -6.71 13.33 -4.90
CA ILE A 9 -6.61 13.43 -6.35
C ILE A 9 -6.03 12.13 -6.90
N SER A 10 -6.08 11.97 -8.21
CA SER A 10 -5.34 10.91 -8.89
C SER A 10 -4.36 11.50 -9.88
N VAL A 11 -3.18 10.91 -9.98
CA VAL A 11 -2.17 11.25 -10.96
C VAL A 11 -1.88 10.03 -11.84
N LEU A 12 -1.42 10.24 -13.07
CA LEU A 12 -0.98 9.16 -13.95
C LEU A 12 0.54 9.10 -13.93
N ILE A 13 1.11 7.94 -13.61
CA ILE A 13 2.55 7.66 -13.62
C ILE A 13 2.74 6.41 -14.47
N GLU A 14 3.51 6.49 -15.55
CA GLU A 14 3.78 5.32 -16.41
C GLU A 14 2.49 4.61 -16.89
N SER A 15 1.46 5.39 -17.26
CA SER A 15 0.12 4.89 -17.61
C SER A 15 -0.68 4.23 -16.48
N GLN A 16 -0.15 4.20 -15.26
CA GLN A 16 -0.86 3.73 -14.08
C GLN A 16 -1.46 4.91 -13.31
N LYS A 17 -2.72 4.76 -12.91
CA LYS A 17 -3.38 5.75 -12.07
C LYS A 17 -2.97 5.53 -10.62
N VAL A 18 -2.39 6.55 -10.00
CA VAL A 18 -1.86 6.53 -8.64
C VAL A 18 -2.67 7.48 -7.77
N LEU A 19 -3.12 6.98 -6.62
CA LEU A 19 -3.86 7.79 -5.66
C LEU A 19 -2.90 8.75 -4.95
N CYS A 20 -3.27 10.02 -4.89
CA CYS A 20 -2.50 11.05 -4.23
C CYS A 20 -3.36 11.75 -3.18
N LEU A 21 -2.81 11.91 -1.97
CA LEU A 21 -3.59 12.33 -0.81
C LEU A 21 -2.85 13.38 0.01
N ARG A 22 -3.58 14.41 0.44
CA ARG A 22 -3.16 15.42 1.42
C ARG A 22 -4.07 15.34 2.64
N ILE A 23 -3.47 15.28 3.82
CA ILE A 23 -4.18 15.34 5.11
C ILE A 23 -3.76 16.62 5.85
N ALA A 24 -4.73 17.32 6.43
CA ALA A 24 -4.47 18.40 7.38
C ALA A 24 -3.67 17.87 8.58
N SER A 25 -2.72 18.68 9.10
CA SER A 25 -1.86 18.27 10.23
C SER A 25 -2.63 17.92 11.50
N GLU A 26 -3.80 18.55 11.69
CA GLU A 26 -4.66 18.39 12.88
C GLU A 26 -5.62 17.20 12.78
N SER A 27 -5.63 16.50 11.63
CA SER A 27 -6.54 15.36 11.43
C SER A 27 -6.20 14.21 12.38
N PRO A 28 -7.18 13.61 13.10
CA PRO A 28 -6.93 12.42 13.91
C PRO A 28 -6.51 11.22 13.06
N LEU A 29 -6.89 11.18 11.78
CA LEU A 29 -6.47 10.12 10.85
C LEU A 29 -4.96 10.09 10.64
N ILE A 30 -4.29 11.22 10.78
CA ILE A 30 -2.84 11.28 10.60
C ILE A 30 -2.12 10.43 11.66
N GLY A 31 -2.68 10.35 12.87
CA GLY A 31 -2.15 9.50 13.95
C GLY A 31 -2.42 8.01 13.71
N GLN A 32 -3.48 7.70 12.97
CA GLN A 32 -3.97 6.33 12.75
C GLN A 32 -3.50 5.73 11.41
N ALA A 33 -2.99 6.54 10.48
CA ALA A 33 -2.65 6.12 9.12
C ALA A 33 -1.78 4.85 9.06
N ALA A 34 -0.82 4.73 9.98
CA ALA A 34 0.07 3.58 10.05
C ALA A 34 -0.69 2.30 10.45
N HIS A 35 -1.58 2.39 11.44
CA HIS A 35 -2.43 1.28 11.89
C HIS A 35 -3.49 0.91 10.87
N ILE A 36 -4.04 1.90 10.15
CA ILE A 36 -5.00 1.67 9.07
C ILE A 36 -4.34 0.87 7.95
N LEU A 37 -3.12 1.25 7.53
CA LEU A 37 -2.37 0.51 6.52
C LEU A 37 -2.04 -0.92 6.99
N ASP A 38 -1.53 -1.09 8.21
CA ASP A 38 -1.25 -2.43 8.77
C ASP A 38 -2.52 -3.29 8.79
N GLY A 39 -3.66 -2.69 9.19
CA GLY A 39 -4.96 -3.35 9.19
C GLY A 39 -5.39 -3.79 7.78
N CYS A 40 -5.18 -2.95 6.77
CA CYS A 40 -5.44 -3.29 5.36
C CYS A 40 -4.58 -4.44 4.88
N LEU A 41 -3.27 -4.39 5.13
CA LEU A 41 -2.36 -5.45 4.73
C LEU A 41 -2.73 -6.79 5.39
N ALA A 42 -3.03 -6.77 6.69
CA ALA A 42 -3.44 -7.95 7.42
C ALA A 42 -4.78 -8.54 6.94
N HIS A 43 -5.80 -7.70 6.75
CA HIS A 43 -7.13 -8.16 6.30
C HIS A 43 -7.13 -8.66 4.87
N LEU A 44 -6.35 -8.04 3.99
CA LEU A 44 -6.20 -8.46 2.60
C LEU A 44 -5.21 -9.61 2.44
N GLN A 45 -4.66 -10.13 3.54
CA GLN A 45 -3.69 -11.23 3.56
C GLN A 45 -2.50 -10.97 2.63
N MET A 46 -2.12 -9.70 2.52
CA MET A 46 -0.90 -9.30 1.82
C MET A 46 0.24 -9.81 2.71
N GLY A 47 1.04 -10.75 2.22
CA GLY A 47 2.20 -11.30 2.93
C GLY A 47 3.33 -10.27 3.16
N SER A 48 3.02 -8.99 3.03
CA SER A 48 3.94 -7.87 3.03
C SER A 48 3.67 -6.95 4.21
N SER A 49 4.73 -6.46 4.82
CA SER A 49 4.69 -5.42 5.85
C SER A 49 4.73 -4.02 5.24
N ARG A 50 4.14 -3.03 5.90
CA ARG A 50 4.35 -1.61 5.52
C ARG A 50 5.83 -1.21 5.52
N MET A 51 6.67 -1.94 6.26
CA MET A 51 8.11 -1.69 6.36
C MET A 51 8.87 -2.12 5.10
N GLU A 52 8.24 -2.92 4.26
CA GLU A 52 8.74 -3.32 2.94
C GLU A 52 8.40 -2.29 1.86
N ALA A 53 7.55 -1.30 2.17
CA ALA A 53 7.23 -0.25 1.21
C ALA A 53 8.45 0.66 0.99
N GLU A 54 8.85 0.81 -0.28
CA GLU A 54 9.89 1.74 -0.69
C GLU A 54 9.32 3.16 -0.69
N GLU A 55 10.03 4.10 -0.04
CA GLU A 55 9.66 5.52 -0.02
C GLU A 55 10.62 6.32 -0.90
N THR A 56 10.09 6.91 -1.97
CA THR A 56 10.82 7.79 -2.88
C THR A 56 10.34 9.23 -2.70
N ASP A 57 11.29 10.15 -2.48
CA ASP A 57 10.99 11.59 -2.44
C ASP A 57 10.81 12.12 -3.87
N VAL A 58 9.55 12.37 -4.23
CA VAL A 58 9.14 12.85 -5.55
C VAL A 58 8.75 14.33 -5.52
N SER A 59 9.14 15.07 -4.47
CA SER A 59 8.80 16.48 -4.28
C SER A 59 9.24 17.35 -5.47
N LYS A 60 10.43 17.10 -6.02
CA LYS A 60 10.95 17.86 -7.17
C LYS A 60 10.13 17.68 -8.44
N GLN A 61 9.49 16.52 -8.60
CA GLN A 61 8.71 16.17 -9.78
C GLN A 61 7.27 16.68 -9.65
N PHE A 62 6.63 16.48 -8.50
CA PHE A 62 5.20 16.77 -8.33
C PHE A 62 4.88 18.18 -7.83
N LEU A 63 5.74 18.81 -7.03
CA LEU A 63 5.44 20.17 -6.51
C LEU A 63 5.27 21.23 -7.60
N PRO A 64 6.07 21.24 -8.70
CA PRO A 64 5.83 22.17 -9.80
C PRO A 64 4.45 21.98 -10.43
N LEU A 65 4.04 20.73 -10.67
CA LEU A 65 2.75 20.38 -11.26
C LEU A 65 1.57 20.78 -10.37
N PHE A 66 1.68 20.51 -9.07
CA PHE A 66 0.71 20.93 -8.07
C PHE A 66 0.50 22.44 -8.07
N ARG A 67 1.59 23.22 -8.12
CA ARG A 67 1.52 24.69 -8.17
C ARG A 67 0.96 25.21 -9.47
N GLU A 68 1.35 24.63 -10.60
CA GLU A 68 0.88 25.05 -11.93
C GLU A 68 -0.64 24.95 -12.05
N VAL A 69 -1.24 23.89 -11.50
CA VAL A 69 -2.69 23.66 -11.57
C VAL A 69 -3.43 24.21 -10.35
N GLY A 70 -2.71 24.83 -9.41
CA GLY A 70 -3.29 25.41 -8.21
C GLY A 70 -3.80 24.37 -7.21
N VAL A 71 -3.33 23.13 -7.31
CA VAL A 71 -3.64 22.05 -6.36
C VAL A 71 -2.61 22.07 -5.25
N TRP A 72 -3.04 22.34 -4.02
CA TRP A 72 -2.18 22.33 -2.82
C TRP A 72 -0.88 23.15 -2.94
N PRO A 73 -0.95 24.44 -3.33
CA PRO A 73 0.22 25.28 -3.54
C PRO A 73 1.12 25.41 -2.30
N GLU A 74 0.55 25.20 -1.10
CA GLU A 74 1.22 25.26 0.20
C GLU A 74 2.01 23.99 0.58
N VAL A 75 1.81 22.88 -0.14
CA VAL A 75 2.53 21.63 0.13
C VAL A 75 4.02 21.80 -0.17
N LYS A 76 4.84 21.29 0.74
CA LYS A 76 6.32 21.42 0.67
C LYS A 76 7.01 20.11 0.38
N ASN A 77 6.35 18.98 0.62
CA ASN A 77 6.95 17.67 0.50
C ASN A 77 5.94 16.67 -0.07
N VAL A 78 6.43 15.78 -0.92
CA VAL A 78 5.65 14.71 -1.56
C VAL A 78 6.48 13.43 -1.53
N SER A 79 5.86 12.32 -1.13
CA SER A 79 6.49 11.00 -1.10
C SER A 79 5.65 10.00 -1.87
N LEU A 80 6.28 9.26 -2.77
CA LEU A 80 5.73 8.07 -3.40
C LEU A 80 6.07 6.87 -2.52
N LEU A 81 5.06 6.07 -2.18
CA LEU A 81 5.23 4.75 -1.61
C LEU A 81 4.93 3.70 -2.66
N GLU A 82 5.78 2.71 -2.74
CA GLU A 82 5.63 1.55 -3.62
C GLU A 82 5.73 0.30 -2.76
N LEU A 83 4.73 -0.58 -2.86
CA LEU A 83 4.72 -1.87 -2.20
C LEU A 83 4.85 -2.95 -3.26
N GLU A 84 5.96 -3.69 -3.20
CA GLU A 84 6.17 -4.86 -4.05
C GLU A 84 5.10 -5.91 -3.77
N GLY A 85 4.52 -6.42 -4.85
CA GLY A 85 3.45 -7.40 -4.82
C GLY A 85 3.08 -7.79 -6.24
N PRO A 86 2.21 -8.79 -6.42
CA PRO A 86 1.87 -9.31 -7.75
C PRO A 86 1.32 -8.24 -8.71
N GLU A 87 0.72 -7.17 -8.18
CA GLU A 87 0.19 -6.05 -8.97
C GLU A 87 0.94 -4.73 -8.78
N GLY A 88 1.87 -4.66 -7.82
CA GLY A 88 2.58 -3.42 -7.44
C GLY A 88 1.61 -2.30 -7.02
N THR A 89 1.48 -2.04 -5.71
CA THR A 89 0.61 -0.92 -5.28
C THR A 89 1.43 0.34 -5.08
N ARG A 90 1.01 1.43 -5.73
CA ARG A 90 1.66 2.75 -5.66
C ARG A 90 0.71 3.78 -5.08
N ALA A 91 1.20 4.65 -4.22
CA ALA A 91 0.42 5.76 -3.67
C ALA A 91 1.28 6.96 -3.27
N ILE A 92 0.74 8.17 -3.38
CA ILE A 92 1.45 9.41 -3.06
C ILE A 92 0.84 10.09 -1.85
N GLY A 93 1.71 10.53 -0.94
CA GLY A 93 1.36 11.41 0.17
C GLY A 93 1.97 12.80 0.03
N ALA A 94 1.15 13.83 0.21
CA ALA A 94 1.54 15.23 0.23
C ALA A 94 1.47 15.79 1.66
N GLY A 95 2.44 16.63 2.06
CA GLY A 95 2.43 17.23 3.39
C GLY A 95 3.35 18.44 3.57
N SER A 96 3.14 19.16 4.67
CA SER A 96 3.95 20.33 5.06
C SER A 96 5.34 19.95 5.57
N ASN A 97 5.53 18.72 6.04
CA ASN A 97 6.79 18.17 6.55
C ASN A 97 6.91 16.66 6.26
N ILE A 98 8.07 16.08 6.57
CA ILE A 98 8.39 14.66 6.32
C ILE A 98 7.46 13.69 7.06
N LYS A 99 7.02 14.02 8.30
CA LYS A 99 6.12 13.14 9.05
C LYS A 99 4.72 13.15 8.43
N THR A 100 4.22 14.34 8.09
CA THR A 100 2.89 14.53 7.49
C THR A 100 2.81 13.88 6.11
N ARG A 101 3.84 14.04 5.25
CA ARG A 101 3.84 13.42 3.91
C ARG A 101 3.80 11.89 4.00
N ARG A 102 4.61 11.28 4.88
CA ARG A 102 4.68 9.83 5.05
C ARG A 102 3.37 9.25 5.56
N ARG A 103 2.77 9.88 6.58
CA ARG A 103 1.46 9.46 7.11
C ARG A 103 0.36 9.60 6.06
N SER A 104 0.39 10.67 5.27
CA SER A 104 -0.54 10.83 4.15
C SER A 104 -0.33 9.74 3.09
N ALA A 105 0.91 9.36 2.81
CA ALA A 105 1.24 8.30 1.87
C ALA A 105 0.78 6.93 2.37
N TRP A 106 0.93 6.62 3.66
CA TRP A 106 0.39 5.39 4.25
C TRP A 106 -1.12 5.30 4.12
N LEU A 107 -1.84 6.40 4.39
CA LEU A 107 -3.29 6.41 4.22
C LEU A 107 -3.68 6.28 2.74
N ALA A 108 -2.96 6.96 1.84
CA ALA A 108 -3.17 6.82 0.40
C ALA A 108 -2.99 5.37 -0.06
N MET A 109 -1.94 4.70 0.42
CA MET A 109 -1.67 3.29 0.14
C MET A 109 -2.79 2.39 0.66
N ALA A 110 -3.24 2.61 1.90
CA ALA A 110 -4.35 1.85 2.47
C ALA A 110 -5.63 1.99 1.63
N LEU A 111 -5.97 3.22 1.22
CA LEU A 111 -7.13 3.47 0.36
C LEU A 111 -6.96 2.86 -1.03
N ALA A 112 -5.75 2.92 -1.61
CA ALA A 112 -5.46 2.28 -2.90
C ALA A 112 -5.67 0.77 -2.82
N LEU A 113 -5.21 0.12 -1.74
CA LEU A 113 -5.43 -1.31 -1.50
C LEU A 113 -6.91 -1.66 -1.38
N VAL A 114 -7.68 -0.87 -0.61
CA VAL A 114 -9.13 -1.05 -0.47
C VAL A 114 -9.84 -0.92 -1.82
N VAL A 115 -9.50 0.11 -2.61
CA VAL A 115 -10.07 0.33 -3.95
C VAL A 115 -9.71 -0.84 -4.87
N SER A 116 -8.46 -1.29 -4.90
CA SER A 116 -8.04 -2.42 -5.72
C SER A 116 -8.69 -3.74 -5.27
N ALA A 117 -8.87 -3.95 -3.97
CA ALA A 117 -9.58 -5.12 -3.44
C ALA A 117 -11.05 -5.12 -3.87
N GLY A 118 -11.73 -3.97 -3.78
CA GLY A 118 -13.12 -3.83 -4.24
C GLY A 118 -13.29 -4.11 -5.73
N ARG A 119 -12.33 -3.74 -6.59
CA ARG A 119 -12.36 -4.04 -8.03
C ARG A 119 -12.22 -5.52 -8.36
N ARG A 120 -11.50 -6.26 -7.51
CA ARG A 120 -11.19 -7.68 -7.71
C ARG A 120 -12.27 -8.60 -7.14
N GLY A 121 -13.34 -8.05 -6.57
CA GLY A 121 -14.38 -8.85 -5.92
C GLY A 121 -13.85 -9.57 -4.67
N HIS A 122 -12.86 -9.00 -3.97
CA HIS A 122 -12.51 -9.49 -2.64
C HIS A 122 -13.74 -9.48 -1.73
N ASN A 123 -13.76 -10.41 -0.76
CA ASN A 123 -14.92 -10.63 0.10
C ASN A 123 -15.48 -9.30 0.66
N PRO A 124 -16.68 -8.88 0.25
CA PRO A 124 -17.25 -7.60 0.64
C PRO A 124 -17.35 -7.47 2.16
N HIS A 125 -17.66 -8.55 2.87
CA HIS A 125 -17.76 -8.52 4.32
C HIS A 125 -16.45 -8.19 5.02
N GLN A 126 -15.31 -8.66 4.48
CA GLN A 126 -13.99 -8.33 5.04
C GLN A 126 -13.66 -6.85 4.79
N LEU A 127 -13.97 -6.34 3.60
CA LEU A 127 -13.77 -4.94 3.26
C LEU A 127 -14.66 -4.02 4.11
N THR A 128 -15.95 -4.35 4.22
CA THR A 128 -16.91 -3.60 5.05
C THR A 128 -16.49 -3.60 6.52
N ARG A 129 -16.03 -4.73 7.06
CA ARG A 129 -15.53 -4.81 8.44
C ARG A 129 -14.33 -3.89 8.64
N LEU A 130 -13.34 -3.97 7.74
CA LEU A 130 -12.17 -3.09 7.79
C LEU A 130 -12.54 -1.60 7.75
N LEU A 131 -13.51 -1.23 6.91
CA LEU A 131 -13.99 0.15 6.80
C LEU A 131 -14.81 0.60 8.01
N SER A 132 -15.37 -0.35 8.77
CA SER A 132 -16.17 -0.07 9.98
C SER A 132 -15.31 0.12 11.23
N ASP A 133 -14.10 -0.45 11.25
CA ASP A 133 -13.18 -0.35 12.39
C ASP A 133 -12.59 1.08 12.55
N TRP A 134 -12.68 1.92 11.51
CA TRP A 134 -12.09 3.24 11.48
C TRP A 134 -13.12 4.30 11.06
N ASP A 135 -13.45 5.21 11.96
CA ASP A 135 -14.43 6.26 11.68
C ASP A 135 -13.99 7.15 10.50
N GLY A 136 -14.90 7.38 9.57
CA GLY A 136 -14.66 8.15 8.34
C GLY A 136 -13.89 7.43 7.23
N LEU A 137 -13.29 6.25 7.47
CA LEU A 137 -12.53 5.53 6.45
C LEU A 137 -13.42 5.06 5.29
N HIS A 138 -14.66 4.63 5.59
CA HIS A 138 -15.66 4.30 4.58
C HIS A 138 -15.87 5.46 3.58
N THR A 139 -16.13 6.67 4.09
CA THR A 139 -16.34 7.85 3.25
C THR A 139 -15.11 8.19 2.42
N LEU A 140 -13.91 8.03 2.97
CA LEU A 140 -12.66 8.23 2.23
C LEU A 140 -12.44 7.17 1.15
N ALA A 141 -12.74 5.91 1.43
CA ALA A 141 -12.66 4.82 0.46
C ALA A 141 -13.63 5.05 -0.71
N THR A 142 -14.87 5.48 -0.45
CA THR A 142 -15.82 5.86 -1.50
C THR A 142 -15.30 7.02 -2.35
N ARG A 143 -14.74 8.07 -1.72
CA ARG A 143 -14.14 9.20 -2.46
C ARG A 143 -12.95 8.75 -3.31
N ALA A 144 -12.05 7.95 -2.74
CA ALA A 144 -10.91 7.38 -3.44
C ALA A 144 -11.35 6.53 -4.64
N TRP A 145 -12.39 5.71 -4.47
CA TRP A 145 -12.98 4.93 -5.56
C TRP A 145 -13.47 5.83 -6.70
N HIS A 146 -14.25 6.87 -6.40
CA HIS A 146 -14.73 7.79 -7.43
C HIS A 146 -13.59 8.52 -8.13
N VAL A 147 -12.58 8.98 -7.40
CA VAL A 147 -11.39 9.61 -7.96
C VAL A 147 -10.67 8.61 -8.88
N MET A 148 -10.53 7.35 -8.47
CA MET A 148 -9.81 6.31 -9.22
C MET A 148 -10.57 5.75 -10.42
N CYS A 149 -11.90 5.67 -10.38
CA CYS A 149 -12.73 5.09 -11.44
C CYS A 149 -13.27 6.15 -12.42
N ASN A 150 -13.69 7.31 -11.91
CA ASN A 150 -14.57 8.20 -12.68
C ASN A 150 -13.89 9.50 -13.09
N GLN A 151 -12.83 9.92 -12.39
CA GLN A 151 -12.14 11.16 -12.72
C GLN A 151 -11.04 10.94 -13.74
N LYS A 152 -10.92 11.86 -14.70
CA LYS A 152 -9.71 11.97 -15.51
C LYS A 152 -8.53 12.24 -14.56
N PRO A 153 -7.37 11.58 -14.73
CA PRO A 153 -6.19 11.88 -13.90
C PRO A 153 -5.91 13.37 -13.95
N ALA A 154 -5.57 13.95 -12.80
CA ALA A 154 -5.29 15.38 -12.69
C ALA A 154 -4.08 15.76 -13.54
N PHE A 155 -3.08 14.86 -13.60
CA PHE A 155 -1.81 15.08 -14.29
C PHE A 155 -1.29 13.79 -14.93
N ASN A 156 -0.50 13.94 -15.99
CA ASN A 156 0.35 12.90 -16.54
C ASN A 156 1.79 13.20 -16.16
N ALA A 157 2.35 12.44 -15.22
CA ALA A 157 3.79 12.42 -15.01
C ALA A 157 4.38 11.47 -16.04
N GLU A 158 4.88 12.03 -17.14
CA GLU A 158 5.77 11.28 -18.01
C GLU A 158 7.01 10.93 -17.19
N ALA A 159 7.39 9.65 -17.19
CA ALA A 159 8.61 9.21 -16.54
C ALA A 159 9.73 10.10 -17.09
N SER A 160 10.33 10.92 -16.22
CA SER A 160 11.50 11.71 -16.59
C SER A 160 12.59 10.71 -16.94
N GLU A 161 12.71 10.37 -18.22
CA GLU A 161 13.84 9.63 -18.75
C GLU A 161 15.09 10.35 -18.25
N GLY A 162 15.93 9.58 -17.57
CA GLY A 162 17.16 10.08 -17.00
C GLY A 162 17.92 10.89 -18.03
N ALA A 163 18.38 12.07 -17.61
CA ALA A 163 19.45 12.76 -18.28
C ALA A 163 20.56 11.74 -18.57
N ALA A 164 20.76 11.44 -19.85
CA ALA A 164 21.88 10.67 -20.33
C ALA A 164 23.16 11.34 -19.80
N GLN A 165 23.82 10.69 -18.83
CA GLN A 165 25.21 10.99 -18.53
C GLN A 165 26.02 10.58 -19.75
N GLU A 166 26.44 11.56 -20.55
CA GLU A 166 27.56 11.40 -21.46
C GLU A 166 28.77 10.85 -20.68
N PRO A 167 29.43 9.77 -21.14
CA PRO A 167 30.68 9.34 -20.54
C PRO A 167 31.76 10.38 -20.85
N PRO A 168 32.60 10.79 -19.88
CA PRO A 168 33.77 11.60 -20.20
C PRO A 168 34.76 10.72 -20.96
N SER A 169 34.81 10.93 -22.27
CA SER A 169 35.99 10.61 -23.07
C SER A 169 37.09 11.60 -22.70
N GLU A 170 38.10 11.16 -21.96
CA GLU A 170 39.46 11.64 -22.19
C GLU A 170 40.52 10.69 -21.61
N ALA A 171 41.16 9.98 -22.55
CA ALA A 171 42.43 9.32 -22.34
C ALA A 171 43.53 10.40 -22.30
N GLY A 172 44.22 10.52 -21.16
CA GLY A 172 45.32 11.48 -21.02
C GLY A 172 46.26 11.09 -19.88
N ARG A 173 47.29 10.32 -20.23
CA ARG A 173 48.41 9.89 -19.38
C ARG A 173 49.00 11.04 -18.54
N HIS A 174 49.26 10.79 -17.24
CA HIS A 174 50.55 11.15 -16.63
C HIS A 174 50.83 10.36 -15.35
N SER A 175 51.86 9.52 -15.42
CA SER A 175 52.54 8.91 -14.29
C SER A 175 53.24 9.96 -13.42
N ARG A 176 53.04 9.94 -12.09
CA ARG A 176 54.09 10.35 -11.14
C ARG A 176 53.91 9.73 -9.74
N ARG A 177 54.69 8.67 -9.54
CA ARG A 177 55.40 8.18 -8.34
C ARG A 177 55.49 9.13 -7.13
N GLN A 178 55.17 8.61 -5.93
CA GLN A 178 55.91 8.68 -4.65
C GLN A 178 55.15 7.83 -3.59
N GLU A 179 55.59 6.61 -3.27
CA GLU A 179 56.49 6.18 -2.17
C GLU A 179 56.00 6.47 -0.72
N ARG A 180 55.81 5.35 0.02
CA ARG A 180 56.06 5.08 1.47
C ARG A 180 55.43 6.05 2.51
N GLY A 181 54.75 5.64 3.57
CA GLY A 181 54.78 4.43 4.39
C GLY A 181 53.94 4.68 5.68
N PRO A 182 53.96 3.78 6.67
CA PRO A 182 52.83 3.49 7.57
C PRO A 182 52.88 4.19 8.95
N GLY A 183 51.74 4.27 9.64
CA GLY A 183 51.69 4.63 11.07
C GLY A 183 50.28 4.85 11.63
N PRO A 184 50.06 4.70 12.96
CA PRO A 184 48.93 3.96 13.52
C PRO A 184 47.82 4.81 14.18
N HIS A 185 46.72 4.12 14.54
CA HIS A 185 45.63 4.56 15.44
C HIS A 185 46.11 5.26 16.73
N PRO A 186 45.25 6.07 17.38
CA PRO A 186 44.56 5.52 18.56
C PRO A 186 43.13 6.04 18.84
N SER A 187 42.32 5.13 19.40
CA SER A 187 41.38 5.30 20.52
C SER A 187 40.36 6.46 20.53
N GLY A 188 39.12 6.14 20.14
CA GLY A 188 37.90 6.83 20.58
C GLY A 188 37.18 6.02 21.66
N ARG A 189 37.45 6.38 22.91
CA ARG A 189 36.96 5.80 24.17
C ARG A 189 35.52 6.24 24.44
N TRP A 190 34.53 5.35 24.36
CA TRP A 190 33.21 5.55 24.97
C TRP A 190 33.10 4.68 26.22
N ARG A 191 32.89 5.33 27.36
CA ARG A 191 32.75 4.73 28.69
C ARG A 191 31.35 5.03 29.21
N ASN A 192 30.83 4.06 29.95
CA ASN A 192 29.76 4.09 30.95
C ASN A 192 28.30 3.96 30.49
N GLY A 193 27.70 2.88 31.00
CA GLY A 193 26.26 2.61 31.02
C GLY A 193 25.94 1.22 31.56
N GLN A 194 26.56 0.80 32.67
CA GLN A 194 26.09 -0.36 33.45
C GLN A 194 24.81 0.04 34.19
N VAL A 195 23.74 -0.74 34.03
CA VAL A 195 22.65 -0.88 34.99
C VAL A 195 22.48 -2.36 35.26
N ALA A 196 22.24 -2.66 36.54
CA ALA A 196 22.36 -3.94 37.20
C ALA A 196 21.41 -5.04 36.72
N GLU A 197 21.90 -6.28 36.72
CA GLU A 197 21.08 -7.45 37.03
C GLU A 197 21.75 -8.20 38.18
N GLU A 198 21.13 -8.09 39.36
CA GLU A 198 21.34 -9.01 40.47
C GLU A 198 20.65 -10.34 40.14
N GLY A 199 21.41 -11.43 40.22
CA GLY A 199 20.88 -12.77 40.10
C GLY A 199 20.21 -13.28 41.37
N ILE A 200 19.66 -14.49 41.28
CA ILE A 200 19.71 -15.57 42.28
C ILE A 200 19.03 -16.82 41.65
N PRO A 201 19.37 -18.05 42.09
CA PRO A 201 19.74 -19.14 41.19
C PRO A 201 18.92 -20.44 41.38
N SER A 202 19.38 -21.45 40.63
CA SER A 202 19.43 -22.89 40.99
C SER A 202 18.14 -23.68 41.16
N GLY A 203 18.06 -24.75 40.37
CA GLY A 203 18.01 -26.08 40.97
C GLY A 203 17.16 -27.13 40.25
N ALA A 204 17.86 -28.19 39.83
CA ALA A 204 17.42 -29.60 39.82
C ALA A 204 16.44 -30.05 38.71
N THR A 205 16.44 -31.27 38.17
CA THR A 205 17.31 -32.47 38.21
C THR A 205 16.65 -33.49 37.23
N CYS A 206 17.47 -34.34 36.60
CA CYS A 206 17.22 -35.65 35.96
C CYS A 206 15.82 -36.05 35.45
N THR A 207 15.78 -36.68 34.26
CA THR A 207 15.72 -38.16 34.14
C THR A 207 15.92 -38.63 32.70
N GLN A 208 16.68 -39.73 32.59
CA GLN A 208 16.80 -40.59 31.42
C GLN A 208 15.47 -41.30 31.13
N GLY A 209 15.17 -41.49 29.85
CA GLY A 209 14.12 -42.40 29.38
C GLY A 209 14.53 -43.01 28.04
N VAL A 210 15.02 -44.24 28.10
CA VAL A 210 15.33 -45.11 26.97
C VAL A 210 14.00 -45.49 26.30
N GLY A 211 13.85 -45.22 25.00
CA GLY A 211 12.66 -45.57 24.23
C GLY A 211 13.07 -46.14 22.88
N MET A 212 12.72 -47.41 22.66
CA MET A 212 13.17 -48.26 21.57
C MET A 212 12.82 -47.73 20.18
N ALA A 213 13.78 -47.84 19.25
CA ALA A 213 13.52 -47.84 17.82
C ALA A 213 12.66 -49.06 17.49
N SER A 214 11.41 -48.82 17.09
CA SER A 214 10.56 -49.80 16.43
C SER A 214 10.39 -49.35 14.99
N GLU A 215 11.13 -49.99 14.10
CA GLU A 215 10.99 -49.88 12.66
C GLU A 215 9.63 -50.47 12.26
N PHE A 216 8.62 -49.62 12.12
CA PHE A 216 7.42 -49.93 11.35
C PHE A 216 7.65 -49.46 9.92
N HIS A 217 7.86 -50.42 9.01
CA HIS A 217 7.71 -50.19 7.58
C HIS A 217 6.27 -49.74 7.30
N GLN A 218 6.08 -48.43 7.07
CA GLN A 218 4.87 -47.93 6.42
C GLN A 218 4.92 -48.33 4.94
N PRO A 219 3.85 -48.94 4.38
CA PRO A 219 3.73 -49.09 2.95
C PRO A 219 3.64 -47.70 2.31
N GLU A 220 4.45 -47.48 1.27
CA GLU A 220 4.48 -46.28 0.45
C GLU A 220 3.06 -46.02 -0.11
N PRO A 221 2.43 -44.87 0.19
CA PRO A 221 1.12 -44.56 -0.36
C PRO A 221 1.26 -44.32 -1.87
N GLU A 222 0.49 -45.06 -2.66
CA GLU A 222 0.40 -44.86 -4.11
C GLU A 222 0.08 -43.38 -4.41
N PRO A 223 0.68 -42.79 -5.46
CA PRO A 223 0.43 -41.41 -5.82
C PRO A 223 -1.03 -41.26 -6.25
N VAL A 224 -1.87 -40.75 -5.34
CA VAL A 224 -3.22 -40.31 -5.68
C VAL A 224 -3.08 -39.15 -6.65
N SER A 225 -3.37 -39.41 -7.91
CA SER A 225 -3.51 -38.38 -8.94
C SER A 225 -4.68 -37.49 -8.55
N MET A 226 -4.41 -36.45 -7.77
CA MET A 226 -5.34 -35.36 -7.54
C MET A 226 -5.47 -34.61 -8.85
N GLN A 227 -6.42 -35.05 -9.69
CA GLN A 227 -7.02 -34.19 -10.69
C GLN A 227 -7.72 -33.06 -9.93
N VAL A 228 -6.96 -32.00 -9.63
CA VAL A 228 -7.51 -30.72 -9.19
C VAL A 228 -8.31 -30.21 -10.38
N SER A 229 -9.59 -30.52 -10.39
CA SER A 229 -10.55 -29.88 -11.28
C SER A 229 -10.51 -28.39 -10.96
N SER A 230 -9.80 -27.62 -11.79
CA SER A 230 -9.80 -26.17 -11.75
C SER A 230 -11.16 -25.69 -12.26
N VAL A 231 -12.19 -25.90 -11.46
CA VAL A 231 -13.48 -25.25 -11.69
C VAL A 231 -13.25 -23.79 -11.34
N LEU A 232 -13.02 -22.99 -12.38
CA LEU A 232 -13.05 -21.54 -12.24
C LEU A 232 -14.37 -21.16 -11.58
N PRO A 233 -14.36 -20.28 -10.55
CA PRO A 233 -15.60 -19.83 -9.97
C PRO A 233 -16.45 -19.21 -11.08
N PRO A 234 -17.78 -19.43 -11.04
CA PRO A 234 -18.67 -18.85 -12.04
C PRO A 234 -18.48 -17.34 -12.07
N THR A 235 -18.46 -16.78 -13.28
CA THR A 235 -18.38 -15.33 -13.46
C THR A 235 -19.54 -14.69 -12.69
N PRO A 236 -19.29 -13.68 -11.84
CA PRO A 236 -20.33 -13.03 -11.07
C PRO A 236 -21.44 -12.54 -12.01
N THR A 237 -22.69 -12.81 -11.62
CA THR A 237 -23.84 -12.36 -12.39
C THR A 237 -24.00 -10.83 -12.26
N TRP A 238 -24.83 -10.23 -13.10
CA TRP A 238 -25.11 -8.80 -13.00
C TRP A 238 -25.79 -8.44 -11.68
N GLU A 239 -26.61 -9.36 -11.18
CA GLU A 239 -27.28 -9.32 -9.89
C GLU A 239 -26.26 -9.33 -8.73
N ASP A 240 -25.25 -10.20 -8.78
CA ASP A 240 -24.19 -10.25 -7.76
C ASP A 240 -23.40 -8.93 -7.69
N ASN A 241 -23.13 -8.33 -8.85
CA ASN A 241 -22.45 -7.03 -8.93
C ASN A 241 -23.33 -5.88 -8.43
N PHE A 242 -24.64 -5.95 -8.66
CA PHE A 242 -25.60 -4.97 -8.17
C PHE A 242 -25.78 -5.07 -6.66
N ASP A 243 -25.93 -6.27 -6.11
CA ASP A 243 -26.05 -6.50 -4.67
C ASP A 243 -24.78 -6.08 -3.93
N PHE A 244 -23.60 -6.32 -4.53
CA PHE A 244 -22.34 -5.76 -4.06
C PHE A 244 -22.37 -4.22 -4.05
N ALA A 245 -22.78 -3.60 -5.15
CA ALA A 245 -22.86 -2.14 -5.24
C ALA A 245 -23.85 -1.55 -4.22
N VAL A 246 -25.00 -2.19 -4.01
CA VAL A 246 -26.00 -1.78 -3.01
C VAL A 246 -25.48 -2.00 -1.59
N GLY A 247 -24.72 -3.07 -1.35
CA GLY A 247 -24.04 -3.33 -0.08
C GLY A 247 -23.02 -2.25 0.31
N LEU A 248 -22.41 -1.58 -0.67
CA LEU A 248 -21.55 -0.40 -0.45
C LEU A 248 -22.34 0.88 -0.08
N TYR A 249 -23.67 0.86 -0.22
CA TYR A 249 -24.55 1.98 0.10
C TYR A 249 -25.78 1.54 0.91
N PRO A 250 -25.64 1.18 2.20
CA PRO A 250 -26.79 0.90 3.07
C PRO A 250 -27.75 2.10 3.22
N GLY A 251 -27.35 3.32 2.79
CA GLY A 251 -28.18 4.51 2.77
C GLY A 251 -28.93 4.79 1.46
N LEU A 252 -28.64 4.09 0.36
CA LEU A 252 -29.30 4.36 -0.95
C LEU A 252 -30.73 3.81 -0.99
N VAL A 253 -30.99 2.72 -0.27
CA VAL A 253 -32.31 2.07 -0.25
C VAL A 253 -33.28 2.78 0.72
N SER A 254 -32.77 3.60 1.65
CA SER A 254 -33.61 4.21 2.69
C SER A 254 -34.31 5.50 2.26
N ASN A 255 -33.91 6.14 1.15
CA ASN A 255 -34.51 7.40 0.68
C ASN A 255 -34.88 7.45 -0.81
N ALA A 256 -34.77 6.34 -1.55
CA ALA A 256 -35.10 6.29 -2.97
C ALA A 256 -36.27 5.33 -3.26
N THR A 257 -37.47 5.68 -2.81
CA THR A 257 -38.74 5.27 -3.47
C THR A 257 -38.90 5.97 -4.83
N ARG A 258 -37.84 5.98 -5.64
CA ARG A 258 -37.94 6.29 -7.07
C ARG A 258 -37.65 5.00 -7.81
N VAL A 259 -38.72 4.44 -8.35
CA VAL A 259 -38.70 3.40 -9.37
C VAL A 259 -37.64 3.77 -10.41
N LEU A 260 -36.52 3.06 -10.41
CA LEU A 260 -35.58 3.08 -11.53
C LEU A 260 -36.25 2.27 -12.64
N VAL A 261 -37.00 2.97 -13.50
CA VAL A 261 -37.46 2.40 -14.76
C VAL A 261 -36.24 2.25 -15.64
N PHE A 262 -35.80 1.01 -15.84
CA PHE A 262 -34.82 0.69 -16.88
C PHE A 262 -35.52 0.86 -18.23
N ASN A 263 -35.18 1.94 -18.94
CA ASN A 263 -35.46 2.00 -20.38
C ASN A 263 -34.44 1.08 -21.04
N ASP A 264 -34.89 -0.11 -21.40
CA ASP A 264 -34.16 -1.08 -22.20
C ASP A 264 -33.84 -0.46 -23.58
N PRO A 265 -32.57 -0.36 -24.02
CA PRO A 265 -32.23 0.23 -25.31
C PRO A 265 -32.44 -0.72 -26.51
N MET A 266 -32.97 -1.92 -26.28
CA MET A 266 -33.29 -2.89 -27.35
C MET A 266 -34.74 -2.72 -27.82
N GLY A 267 -35.00 -1.66 -28.58
CA GLY A 267 -36.21 -1.55 -29.38
C GLY A 267 -36.21 -2.61 -30.48
N VAL A 268 -36.79 -3.77 -30.20
CA VAL A 268 -37.22 -4.73 -31.22
C VAL A 268 -38.64 -4.34 -31.61
N GLU A 269 -38.78 -3.53 -32.67
CA GLU A 269 -40.04 -3.44 -33.39
C GLU A 269 -40.21 -4.73 -34.19
N GLU A 270 -41.13 -5.59 -33.75
CA GLU A 270 -41.60 -6.71 -34.56
C GLU A 270 -42.47 -6.15 -35.70
N CYS A 271 -42.05 -6.44 -36.94
CA CYS A 271 -42.88 -6.38 -38.14
C CYS A 271 -43.46 -7.77 -38.44
#